data_AF-A0A381YPU8-F1
#
_entry.id   AF-A0A381YPU8-F1
#
_cell.length_a   1.000
_cell.length_b   1.000
_cell.length_c   1.000
_cell.angle_alpha   90.00
_cell.angle_beta   90.00
_cell.angle_gamma   90.00
#
_symmetry.space_group_name_H-M   'P 1'
#
loop_
_entity.id
_entity.type
_entity.pdbx_description
1 polymer ?
#
loop_
_entity_poly.entity_id
_entity_poly.type
_entity_poly.pdbx_seq_one_letter_code
_entity_poly.pdbx_strand_id
1 'polypeptide(L)'
;VSRIKDDLVCEIIRISQTNLLARKKNECSDGSGDDAVMKWIQCNAVSYRENYKECLDSYSAVELGDMLSMLTQSKKDLDEILKKYPQH
;
A
#
# COMPACT_ATOMS: atom_id res chain seq x y z
N VAL A 1 19.71 -9.72 0.96
CA VAL A 1 18.71 -8.63 0.85
C VAL A 1 19.20 -7.46 1.70
N SER A 2 19.09 -6.22 1.22
CA SER A 2 19.58 -5.02 1.92
C SER A 2 18.54 -4.56 2.96
N ARG A 3 18.95 -4.29 4.20
CA ARG A 3 18.04 -3.79 5.26
C ARG A 3 17.26 -2.54 4.81
N ILE A 4 17.90 -1.65 4.08
CA ILE A 4 17.27 -0.44 3.52
C ILE A 4 16.12 -0.81 2.57
N LYS A 5 16.30 -1.85 1.75
CA LYS A 5 15.26 -2.31 0.83
C LYS A 5 14.08 -2.89 1.60
N ASP A 6 14.34 -3.74 2.59
CA ASP A 6 13.30 -4.31 3.45
C ASP A 6 12.50 -3.21 4.17
N ASP A 7 13.20 -2.19 4.70
CA ASP A 7 12.58 -1.04 5.36
C ASP A 7 11.69 -0.24 4.39
N LEU A 8 12.16 0.01 3.16
CA LEU A 8 11.38 0.67 2.12
C LEU A 8 10.12 -0.11 1.74
N VAL A 9 10.23 -1.43 1.55
CA VAL A 9 9.07 -2.29 1.24
C VAL A 9 8.04 -2.22 2.37
N CYS A 10 8.48 -2.29 3.63
CA CYS A 10 7.58 -2.18 4.78
C CYS A 10 6.89 -0.82 4.84
N GLU A 11 7.63 0.26 4.57
CA GLU A 11 7.12 1.63 4.58
C GLU A 11 6.08 1.86 3.48
N ILE A 12 6.38 1.43 2.26
CA ILE A 12 5.49 1.51 1.09
C ILE A 12 4.17 0.80 1.37
N ILE A 13 4.23 -0.44 1.89
CA ILE A 13 3.03 -1.22 2.22
C ILE A 13 2.21 -0.48 3.28
N ARG A 14 2.85 0.03 4.34
CA ARG A 14 2.16 0.73 5.43
C ARG A 14 1.43 1.98 4.95
N ILE A 15 2.10 2.84 4.18
CA ILE A 15 1.50 4.08 3.68
C ILE A 15 0.38 3.79 2.69
N SER A 16 0.62 2.85 1.76
CA SER A 16 -0.40 2.45 0.78
C SER A 16 -1.67 1.93 1.45
N GLN A 17 -1.54 1.05 2.46
CA GLN A 17 -2.67 0.56 3.24
C GLN A 17 -3.38 1.70 3.98
N THR A 18 -2.61 2.63 4.58
CA THR A 18 -3.18 3.79 5.28
C THR A 18 -4.00 4.67 4.34
N ASN A 19 -3.51 4.91 3.12
CA ASN A 19 -4.21 5.70 2.09
C ASN A 19 -5.51 5.00 1.64
N LEU A 20 -5.45 3.69 1.40
CA LEU A 20 -6.62 2.91 1.02
C LEU A 20 -7.69 2.87 2.12
N LEU A 21 -7.27 2.76 3.38
CA LEU A 21 -8.17 2.83 4.54
C LEU A 21 -8.84 4.19 4.68
N ALA A 22 -8.08 5.28 4.52
CA ALA A 22 -8.64 6.63 4.54
C ALA A 22 -9.72 6.80 3.45
N ARG A 23 -9.49 6.25 2.25
CA ARG A 23 -10.49 6.23 1.17
C ARG A 23 -11.72 5.40 1.54
N LYS A 24 -11.55 4.18 2.03
CA LYS A 24 -12.67 3.31 2.44
C LYS A 24 -13.53 3.91 3.54
N LYS A 25 -12.89 4.58 4.52
CA LYS A 25 -13.60 5.30 5.58
C LYS A 25 -14.47 6.44 5.02
N ASN A 26 -13.95 7.19 4.05
CA ASN A 26 -14.72 8.26 3.40
C ASN A 26 -15.88 7.71 2.55
N GLU A 27 -15.76 6.49 2.00
CA GLU A 27 -16.82 5.82 1.24
C GLU A 27 -17.93 5.23 2.14
N CYS A 28 -17.62 4.93 3.42
CA CYS A 28 -18.51 4.24 4.36
C CYS A 28 -19.11 5.18 5.44
N SER A 29 -19.26 6.47 5.16
CA SER A 29 -19.68 7.51 6.13
C SER A 29 -21.08 7.34 6.76
N ASP A 30 -21.81 6.29 6.39
CA ASP A 30 -23.13 5.98 6.89
C ASP A 30 -22.93 5.00 8.05
N GLY A 31 -23.35 5.34 9.28
CA GLY A 31 -22.93 4.75 10.57
C GLY A 31 -23.01 3.22 10.80
N SER A 32 -23.30 2.42 9.77
CA SER A 32 -23.07 0.96 9.67
C SER A 32 -21.67 0.59 9.14
N GLY A 33 -20.84 1.55 8.74
CA GLY A 33 -19.58 1.36 8.02
C GLY A 33 -18.39 0.84 8.84
N ASP A 34 -18.36 1.06 10.16
CA ASP A 34 -17.17 0.76 10.96
C ASP A 34 -16.89 -0.75 11.08
N ASP A 35 -17.91 -1.60 11.20
CA ASP A 35 -17.73 -3.06 11.26
C ASP A 35 -17.30 -3.64 9.90
N ALA A 36 -17.82 -3.06 8.81
CA ALA A 36 -17.41 -3.40 7.45
C ALA A 36 -15.95 -2.98 7.17
N VAL A 37 -15.54 -1.80 7.64
CA VAL A 37 -14.16 -1.33 7.54
C VAL A 37 -13.22 -2.19 8.40
N MET A 38 -13.63 -2.59 9.61
CA MET A 38 -12.82 -3.48 10.48
C MET A 38 -12.64 -4.88 9.90
N LYS A 39 -13.70 -5.51 9.37
CA LYS A 39 -13.58 -6.77 8.63
C LYS A 39 -12.72 -6.62 7.38
N TRP A 40 -12.86 -5.51 6.66
CA TRP A 40 -12.05 -5.24 5.49
C TRP A 40 -10.56 -5.11 5.86
N ILE A 41 -10.23 -4.41 6.96
CA ILE A 41 -8.87 -4.30 7.51
C ILE A 41 -8.31 -5.68 7.82
N GLN A 42 -9.05 -6.51 8.57
CA GLN A 42 -8.58 -7.84 8.97
C GLN A 42 -8.27 -8.72 7.74
N CYS A 43 -9.16 -8.73 6.76
CA CYS A 43 -8.98 -9.55 5.55
C CYS A 43 -7.93 -8.98 4.59
N ASN A 44 -7.81 -7.66 4.47
CA ASN A 44 -6.86 -7.04 3.55
C ASN A 44 -5.47 -6.91 4.14
N ALA A 45 -5.27 -6.53 5.41
CA ALA A 45 -3.94 -6.21 5.91
C ALA A 45 -2.93 -7.37 5.78
N VAL A 46 -3.38 -8.61 6.00
CA VAL A 46 -2.56 -9.83 5.84
C VAL A 46 -2.26 -10.08 4.36
N SER A 47 -3.31 -10.24 3.54
CA SER A 47 -3.17 -10.57 2.12
C SER A 47 -2.48 -9.46 1.33
N TYR A 48 -2.65 -8.21 1.72
CA TYR A 48 -2.09 -7.06 1.01
C TYR A 48 -0.58 -7.03 1.10
N ARG A 49 0.01 -7.39 2.26
CA ARG A 49 1.46 -7.53 2.35
C ARG A 49 1.96 -8.66 1.45
N GLU A 50 1.30 -9.82 1.49
CA GLU A 50 1.69 -10.98 0.68
C GLU A 50 1.61 -10.69 -0.81
N ASN A 51 0.52 -10.04 -1.25
CA ASN A 51 0.26 -9.69 -2.65
C ASN A 51 1.29 -8.73 -3.23
N TYR A 52 1.80 -7.79 -2.43
CA TYR A 52 2.72 -6.76 -2.93
C TYR A 52 4.18 -7.02 -2.60
N LYS A 53 4.49 -7.86 -1.62
CA LYS A 53 5.88 -8.08 -1.21
C LYS A 53 6.74 -8.62 -2.34
N GLU A 54 6.30 -9.68 -3.01
CA GLU A 54 7.06 -10.30 -4.12
C GLU A 54 7.24 -9.31 -5.28
N CYS A 55 6.18 -8.57 -5.60
CA CYS A 55 6.19 -7.49 -6.60
C CYS A 55 7.18 -6.37 -6.24
N LEU A 56 7.19 -5.90 -4.99
CA LEU A 56 8.09 -4.84 -4.54
C LEU A 56 9.56 -5.31 -4.43
N ASP A 57 9.77 -6.59 -4.16
CA ASP A 57 11.10 -7.21 -4.10
C ASP A 57 11.79 -7.29 -5.46
N SER A 58 11.10 -7.08 -6.59
CA SER A 58 11.73 -7.01 -7.92
C SER A 58 12.34 -5.63 -8.24
N TYR A 59 11.87 -4.56 -7.60
CA TYR A 59 12.36 -3.19 -7.84
C TYR A 59 13.66 -2.88 -7.08
N SER A 60 14.42 -1.93 -7.61
CA SER A 60 15.61 -1.38 -6.95
C SER A 60 15.25 -0.47 -5.77
N ALA A 61 16.22 -0.20 -4.88
CA ALA A 61 16.00 0.71 -3.76
C ALA A 61 15.67 2.16 -4.20
N VAL A 62 16.15 2.58 -5.38
CA VAL A 62 15.85 3.89 -5.95
C VAL A 62 14.39 3.96 -6.38
N GLU A 63 13.92 2.97 -7.14
CA GLU A 63 12.52 2.89 -7.58
C GLU A 63 11.55 2.79 -6.40
N LEU A 64 11.91 2.03 -5.37
CA LEU A 64 11.13 1.95 -4.13
C LEU A 64 11.08 3.30 -3.40
N GLY A 65 12.19 4.04 -3.36
CA GLY A 65 12.21 5.41 -2.83
C GLY A 65 11.28 6.36 -3.59
N ASP A 66 11.27 6.28 -4.92
CA ASP A 66 10.37 7.09 -5.76
C ASP A 66 8.90 6.74 -5.53
N MET A 67 8.57 5.43 -5.48
CA MET A 67 7.22 4.95 -5.16
C MET A 67 6.74 5.47 -3.81
N LEU A 68 7.60 5.40 -2.79
CA LEU A 68 7.31 5.91 -1.43
C LEU A 68 6.99 7.42 -1.45
N SER A 69 7.78 8.19 -2.19
CA SER A 69 7.57 9.63 -2.36
C SER A 69 6.20 9.91 -3.00
N MET A 70 5.85 9.20 -4.07
CA MET A 70 4.54 9.35 -4.72
C MET A 70 3.38 8.97 -3.80
N LEU A 71 3.46 7.83 -3.11
CA LEU A 71 2.41 7.39 -2.17
C LEU A 71 2.13 8.45 -1.10
N THR A 72 3.20 9.05 -0.57
CA THR A 72 3.12 10.10 0.46
C THR A 72 2.48 11.38 -0.09
N GLN A 73 2.82 11.78 -1.31
CA GLN A 73 2.34 13.03 -1.90
C GLN A 73 0.93 12.93 -2.50
N SER A 74 0.60 11.81 -3.15
CA SER A 74 -0.63 11.68 -3.93
C SER A 74 -1.79 11.05 -3.16
N LYS A 75 -1.55 10.51 -1.95
CA LYS A 75 -2.55 9.75 -1.16
C LYS A 75 -3.18 8.58 -1.92
N LYS A 76 -2.44 8.04 -2.89
CA LYS A 76 -2.85 6.90 -3.72
C LYS A 76 -2.46 5.61 -3.04
N ASP A 77 -3.03 4.50 -3.50
CA ASP A 77 -2.60 3.16 -3.13
C ASP A 77 -1.63 2.56 -4.17
N LEU A 78 -1.08 1.39 -3.85
CA LEU A 78 -0.14 0.64 -4.68
C LEU A 78 -0.75 0.20 -6.01
N ASP A 79 -2.04 -0.14 -6.08
CA ASP A 79 -2.70 -0.50 -7.34
C ASP A 79 -2.63 0.67 -8.33
N GLU A 80 -2.76 1.90 -7.84
CA GLU A 80 -2.65 3.10 -8.66
C GLU A 80 -1.20 3.45 -9.02
N ILE A 81 -0.25 3.24 -8.10
CA ILE A 81 1.17 3.55 -8.33
C ILE A 81 1.80 2.54 -9.29
N LEU A 82 1.51 1.24 -9.14
CA LEU A 82 2.08 0.18 -9.96
C LEU A 82 1.65 0.26 -11.43
N LYS A 83 0.51 0.90 -11.75
CA LYS A 83 0.15 1.23 -13.15
C LYS A 83 1.21 2.08 -13.87
N LYS A 84 2.03 2.83 -13.13
CA LYS A 84 3.14 3.62 -13.67
C LYS A 84 4.47 2.87 -13.70
N TYR A 85 4.53 1.70 -13.07
CA TYR A 85 5.71 0.84 -12.96
C TYR A 85 5.37 -0.53 -13.52
N PRO A 86 5.33 -0.69 -14.86
CA PRO A 86 5.17 -2.02 -15.43
C PRO A 86 6.29 -2.93 -14.91
N GLN A 87 5.93 -4.14 -14.50
CA GLN A 87 6.88 -5.19 -14.14
C GLN A 87 7.77 -5.45 -15.37
N HIS A 88 9.09 -5.48 -15.16
CA HIS A 88 10.06 -5.85 -16.20
C HIS A 88 10.01 -7.34 -16.51
#